data_AF-X1TF78-F1
#
_entry.id   AF-X1TF78-F1
#
_cell.length_a   1.000
_cell.length_b   1.000
_cell.length_c   1.000
_cell.angle_alpha   90.00
_cell.angle_beta   90.00
_cell.angle_gamma   90.00
#
_symmetry.space_group_name_H-M   'P 1'
#
loop_
_entity.id
_entity.type
_entity.pdbx_description
1 polymer ?
#
loop_
_entity_poly.entity_id
_entity_poly.type
_entity_poly.pdbx_seq_one_letter_code
_entity_poly.pdbx_strand_id
1 'polypeptide(L)'
;VSVGSGSILITGSLELYLPSVTLFDKYLNQDPSSMAIGVTDGVGNGYIIEIPQLRITDGSRPAGGLNTDVVGTFSWQAYMDPSETISIRITRFPVL
;
A
#
# COMPACT_ATOMS: atom_id res chain seq x y z
N VAL A 1 -21.50 21.26 -16.95
CA VAL A 1 -21.90 20.87 -15.58
C VAL A 1 -20.65 20.57 -14.78
N SER A 2 -20.34 21.35 -13.74
CA SER A 2 -19.19 21.08 -12.87
C SER A 2 -19.69 20.28 -11.67
N VAL A 3 -19.52 18.96 -11.72
CA VAL A 3 -19.61 18.14 -10.51
C VAL A 3 -18.31 18.45 -9.77
N GLY A 4 -18.41 19.17 -8.64
CA GLY A 4 -17.24 19.51 -7.85
C GLY A 4 -16.39 18.27 -7.61
N SER A 5 -15.13 18.32 -7.99
CA SER A 5 -14.20 17.19 -7.84
C SER A 5 -14.21 16.75 -6.37
N GLY A 6 -14.77 15.58 -6.09
CA GLY A 6 -14.75 15.01 -4.76
C GLY A 6 -13.32 14.65 -4.37
N SER A 7 -12.95 14.85 -3.11
CA SER A 7 -11.69 14.34 -2.58
C SER A 7 -11.87 12.88 -2.18
N ILE A 8 -10.93 12.03 -2.60
CA ILE A 8 -10.84 10.64 -2.16
C ILE A 8 -9.59 10.49 -1.28
N LEU A 9 -9.78 9.98 -0.07
CA LEU A 9 -8.68 9.65 0.84
C LEU A 9 -8.55 8.13 0.89
N ILE A 10 -7.37 7.63 0.51
CA ILE A 10 -7.06 6.20 0.52
C ILE A 10 -5.88 6.00 1.47
N THR A 11 -6.13 5.27 2.55
CA THR A 11 -5.15 4.99 3.59
C THR A 11 -5.25 3.52 3.98
N GLY A 12 -4.19 3.02 4.63
CA GLY A 12 -4.20 1.68 5.21
C GLY A 12 -3.07 1.48 6.19
N SER A 13 -3.09 0.32 6.83
CA SER A 13 -2.04 -0.16 7.73
C SER A 13 -1.51 -1.49 7.22
N LEU A 14 -0.20 -1.69 7.34
CA LEU A 14 0.50 -2.92 7.01
C LEU A 14 1.31 -3.35 8.22
N GLU A 15 1.12 -4.60 8.63
CA GLU A 15 2.03 -5.28 9.56
C GLU A 15 3.00 -6.10 8.75
N LEU A 16 4.28 -5.73 8.80
CA LEU A 16 5.32 -6.35 8.00
C LEU A 16 6.42 -6.86 8.90
N TYR A 17 6.82 -8.11 8.66
CA TYR A 17 8.11 -8.59 9.11
C TYR A 17 9.20 -7.80 8.39
N LEU A 18 10.12 -7.18 9.14
CA LEU A 18 11.17 -6.32 8.59
C LEU A 18 12.49 -7.06 8.48
N PRO A 19 12.81 -7.68 7.32
CA PRO A 19 14.15 -8.20 7.09
C PRO A 19 15.19 -7.09 6.86
N SER A 20 14.75 -5.85 6.61
CA SER A 20 15.63 -4.70 6.34
C SER A 20 15.03 -3.36 6.81
N VAL A 21 15.89 -2.35 6.87
CA VAL A 21 15.51 -0.96 7.20
C VAL A 21 14.86 -0.20 6.03
N THR A 22 14.72 -0.82 4.86
CA THR A 22 14.33 -0.15 3.61
C THR A 22 12.98 0.56 3.68
N LEU A 23 11.97 -0.03 4.34
CA LEU A 23 10.66 0.63 4.51
C LEU A 23 10.72 1.83 5.46
N PHE A 24 11.61 1.77 6.44
CA PHE A 24 11.85 2.86 7.36
C PHE A 24 12.61 4.01 6.68
N ASP A 25 13.59 3.70 5.84
CA ASP A 25 14.29 4.72 5.03
C ASP A 25 13.33 5.42 4.07
N LYS A 26 12.41 4.66 3.45
CA LYS A 26 11.34 5.23 2.60
C LYS A 26 10.41 6.15 3.38
N TYR A 27 10.11 5.84 4.63
CA TYR A 27 9.37 6.74 5.52
C TYR A 27 10.15 8.03 5.80
N LEU A 28 11.42 7.94 6.17
CA LEU A 28 12.29 9.10 6.43
C LEU A 28 12.47 10.00 5.20
N ASN A 29 12.67 9.40 4.03
CA ASN A 29 12.92 10.12 2.79
C ASN A 29 11.64 10.53 2.04
N GLN A 30 10.47 10.09 2.52
CA GLN A 30 9.18 10.30 1.86
C GLN A 30 9.15 9.75 0.41
N ASP A 31 9.88 8.65 0.20
CA ASP A 31 10.01 8.03 -1.11
C ASP A 31 8.69 7.38 -1.54
N PRO A 32 8.22 7.61 -2.78
CA PRO A 32 7.02 6.95 -3.28
C PRO A 32 7.24 5.45 -3.40
N SER A 33 6.18 4.69 -3.12
CA SER A 33 6.11 3.25 -3.35
C SER A 33 4.82 2.89 -4.07
N SER A 34 4.77 1.69 -4.63
CA SER A 34 3.56 1.11 -5.21
C SER A 34 3.20 -0.18 -4.46
N MET A 35 1.92 -0.53 -4.45
CA MET A 35 1.43 -1.77 -3.86
C MET A 35 0.33 -2.38 -4.74
N ALA A 36 0.34 -3.69 -4.89
CA ALA A 36 -0.74 -4.43 -5.53
C ALA A 36 -1.12 -5.63 -4.67
N ILE A 37 -2.43 -5.85 -4.50
CA ILE A 37 -2.99 -6.99 -3.77
C ILE A 37 -3.82 -7.80 -4.75
N GLY A 38 -3.37 -9.02 -5.03
CA GLY A 38 -4.12 -10.01 -5.79
C GLY A 38 -4.93 -10.90 -4.86
N VAL A 39 -6.22 -11.09 -5.16
CA VAL A 39 -7.12 -12.00 -4.44
C VAL A 39 -7.80 -12.90 -5.44
N THR A 40 -7.89 -14.20 -5.15
CA THR A 40 -8.61 -15.18 -5.98
C THR A 40 -9.61 -15.96 -5.15
N ASP A 41 -10.77 -16.28 -5.71
CA ASP A 41 -11.72 -17.22 -5.11
C ASP A 41 -11.32 -18.69 -5.43
N GLY A 42 -12.01 -19.63 -4.79
CA GLY A 42 -11.76 -21.07 -4.98
C GLY A 42 -12.14 -21.62 -6.35
N VAL A 43 -12.75 -20.81 -7.21
CA VAL A 43 -13.22 -21.18 -8.55
C VAL A 43 -12.39 -20.45 -9.64
N GLY A 44 -11.45 -19.60 -9.25
CA GLY A 44 -10.50 -18.94 -10.15
C GLY A 44 -10.89 -17.52 -10.58
N ASN A 45 -11.97 -16.93 -10.07
CA ASN A 45 -12.18 -15.48 -10.26
C ASN A 45 -11.20 -14.71 -9.39
N GLY A 46 -10.68 -13.60 -9.90
CA GLY A 46 -9.70 -12.80 -9.19
C GLY A 46 -9.95 -11.30 -9.28
N TYR A 47 -9.39 -10.59 -8.31
CA TYR A 47 -9.25 -9.15 -8.31
C TYR A 47 -7.80 -8.79 -8.08
N ILE A 48 -7.32 -7.77 -8.77
CA ILE A 48 -6.08 -7.08 -8.44
C ILE A 48 -6.44 -5.66 -8.04
N ILE A 49 -6.08 -5.29 -6.81
CA ILE A 49 -6.22 -3.94 -6.28
C ILE A 49 -4.84 -3.29 -6.31
N GLU A 50 -4.67 -2.25 -7.11
CA GLU A 50 -3.39 -1.56 -7.30
C GLU A 50 -3.47 -0.14 -6.74
N ILE A 51 -2.41 0.23 -6.04
CA ILE A 51 -2.14 1.57 -5.54
C ILE A 51 -0.79 1.99 -6.14
N PRO A 52 -0.81 2.70 -7.29
CA PRO A 52 0.41 2.98 -8.05
C PRO A 52 1.37 3.90 -7.30
N GLN A 53 0.84 4.82 -6.50
CA GLN A 53 1.65 5.74 -5.71
C GLN A 53 1.12 5.89 -4.28
N LEU A 54 1.95 5.51 -3.31
CA LEU A 54 1.71 5.69 -1.88
C LEU A 54 2.98 6.15 -1.16
N ARG A 55 2.82 6.74 0.02
CA ARG A 55 3.91 6.98 0.96
C ARG A 55 3.55 6.41 2.33
N ILE A 56 4.58 6.01 3.06
CA ILE A 56 4.45 5.67 4.48
C ILE A 56 4.28 6.97 5.26
N THR A 57 3.24 7.05 6.08
CA THR A 57 2.89 8.22 6.88
C THR A 57 3.23 8.04 8.35
N ASP A 58 3.30 6.80 8.81
CA ASP A 58 3.73 6.44 10.16
C ASP A 58 4.38 5.04 10.13
N GLY A 59 5.29 4.79 11.05
CA GLY A 59 6.02 3.54 11.15
C GLY A 59 6.59 3.32 12.54
N SER A 60 6.06 2.32 13.23
CA SER A 60 6.63 1.87 14.51
C SER A 60 7.50 0.64 14.30
N ARG A 61 8.64 0.62 14.99
CA ARG A 61 9.56 -0.52 15.02
C ARG A 61 9.84 -0.87 16.48
N PRO A 62 8.92 -1.56 17.17
CA PRO A 62 9.21 -2.03 18.51
C PRO A 62 10.41 -2.97 18.43
N ALA A 63 11.51 -2.59 19.09
CA ALA A 63 12.64 -3.49 19.26
C ALA A 63 12.20 -4.59 20.23
N GLY A 64 12.11 -5.82 19.74
CA GLY A 64 11.88 -6.97 20.59
C GLY A 64 13.13 -7.35 21.40
N GLY A 65 13.05 -8.47 22.12
CA GLY A 65 14.18 -9.01 22.88
C GLY A 65 15.32 -9.50 22.00
N LEU A 66 16.42 -9.92 22.65
CA LEU A 66 17.54 -10.54 21.95
C LEU A 66 17.05 -11.74 21.12
N ASN A 67 17.34 -11.73 19.80
CA ASN A 67 16.93 -12.76 18.83
C ASN A 67 15.42 -12.86 18.51
N THR A 68 14.63 -11.82 18.75
CA THR A 68 13.23 -11.80 18.29
C THR A 68 13.09 -11.05 16.96
N ASP A 69 12.19 -11.56 16.14
CA ASP A 69 11.77 -10.97 14.88
C ASP A 69 11.14 -9.58 15.10
N VAL A 70 11.53 -8.61 14.26
CA VAL A 70 10.96 -7.26 14.30
C VAL A 70 9.77 -7.21 13.34
N VAL A 71 8.57 -7.16 13.90
CA VAL A 71 7.34 -6.84 13.17
C VAL A 71 7.03 -5.37 13.40
N GLY A 72 7.00 -4.60 12.31
CA GLY A 72 6.64 -3.19 12.35
C GLY A 72 5.24 -2.96 11.81
N THR A 73 4.50 -2.07 12.45
CA THR A 73 3.23 -1.57 11.94
C THR A 73 3.47 -0.24 11.22
N PHE A 74 3.08 -0.18 9.95
CA PHE A 74 3.26 0.98 9.08
C PHE A 74 1.93 1.46 8.54
N SER A 75 1.65 2.74 8.70
CA SER A 75 0.52 3.39 8.06
C SER A 75 0.96 4.02 6.74
N TRP A 76 0.09 4.02 5.75
CA TRP A 76 0.36 4.61 4.45
C TRP A 76 -0.83 5.40 3.91
N GLN A 77 -0.54 6.31 2.99
CA GLN A 77 -1.53 7.09 2.26
C GLN A 77 -1.20 7.10 0.77
N ALA A 78 -2.23 6.89 -0.06
CA ALA A 78 -2.10 6.97 -1.51
C ALA A 78 -2.15 8.42 -2.00
N TYR A 79 -1.49 8.65 -3.14
CA TYR A 79 -1.51 9.91 -3.88
C TYR A 79 -1.84 9.60 -5.34
N MET A 80 -2.32 10.61 -6.06
CA MET A 80 -2.52 10.48 -7.50
C MET A 80 -1.18 10.26 -8.19
N ASP A 81 -1.09 9.19 -8.98
CA ASP A 81 0.08 8.91 -9.81
C ASP A 81 0.25 10.00 -10.89
N PRO A 82 1.45 10.57 -11.08
CA PRO A 82 1.65 11.65 -12.03
C PRO A 82 1.58 11.21 -13.50
N SER A 83 1.76 9.91 -13.78
CA SER A 83 1.78 9.35 -15.14
C SER A 83 0.44 8.76 -15.55
N GLU A 84 -0.22 8.04 -14.64
CA GLU A 84 -1.49 7.37 -14.90
C GLU A 84 -2.70 8.20 -14.46
N THR A 85 -2.49 9.26 -13.66
CA THR A 85 -3.54 10.16 -13.14
C THR A 85 -4.64 9.45 -12.34
N ILE A 86 -4.28 8.35 -11.69
CA ILE A 86 -5.16 7.55 -10.83
C ILE A 86 -4.56 7.39 -9.42
N SER A 87 -5.42 7.23 -8.42
CA SER A 87 -4.98 6.90 -7.04
C SER A 87 -5.16 5.42 -6.70
N ILE A 88 -6.05 4.72 -7.39
CA ILE A 88 -6.34 3.29 -7.19
C ILE A 88 -6.89 2.68 -8.48
N ARG A 89 -6.54 1.43 -8.75
CA ARG A 89 -7.16 0.59 -9.78
C ARG A 89 -7.67 -0.70 -9.16
N ILE A 90 -8.83 -1.16 -9.61
CA ILE A 90 -9.35 -2.49 -9.29
C ILE A 90 -9.66 -3.20 -10.60
N THR A 91 -8.91 -4.26 -10.89
CA THR A 91 -9.07 -5.06 -12.10
C THR A 91 -9.68 -6.40 -11.75
N ARG A 92 -10.77 -6.77 -12.41
CA ARG A 92 -11.43 -8.09 -12.25
C ARG A 92 -10.96 -9.05 -13.35
N PHE A 93 -10.58 -10.26 -12.95
CA PHE A 93 -10.27 -11.37 -13.84
C PHE A 93 -11.32 -12.47 -13.65
N PRO A 94 -12.21 -12.68 -14.62
CA PRO A 94 -13.14 -13.81 -14.57
C PRO A 94 -12.41 -15.12 -14.86
N VAL A 95 -12.93 -16.23 -14.34
CA VAL A 95 -12.57 -17.56 -14.86
C VAL A 95 -13.03 -17.67 -16.32
N LEU A 96 -12.19 -18.28 -17.16
CA LEU A 96 -12.48 -18.50 -18.60
C LEU A 96 -13.55 -19.56 -18.82
#